data_AF-A0A1Q7FI54-F1
#
_entry.id   AF-A0A1Q7FI54-F1
#
_cell.length_a   1.000
_cell.length_b   1.000
_cell.length_c   1.000
_cell.angle_alpha   90.00
_cell.angle_beta   90.00
_cell.angle_gamma   90.00
#
_symmetry.space_group_name_H-M   'P 1'
#
loop_
_entity.id
_entity.type
_entity.pdbx_description
1 polymer ?
#
loop_
_entity_poly.entity_id
_entity_poly.type
_entity_poly.pdbx_seq_one_letter_code
_entity_poly.pdbx_strand_id
1 'polypeptide(L)'
;MAKTIDLELTRAEVEVIELEARLRVVPMNDTQLSDALKAALAAKKERLAKLRTLHAAAGRQNRDAADGDAAKKPLPLHATRRAPLKRSVPQRPKAKSAK
;
A
#
# COMPACT_ATOMS: atom_id res chain seq x y z
N MET A 1 -3.82 -19.32 -6.02
CA MET A 1 -2.34 -19.29 -6.03
C MET A 1 -1.81 -17.88 -5.81
N ALA A 2 -1.99 -16.92 -6.71
CA ALA A 2 -1.49 -15.54 -6.48
C ALA A 2 -2.15 -14.87 -5.25
N LYS A 3 -3.49 -14.82 -5.19
CA LYS A 3 -4.25 -14.22 -4.07
C LYS A 3 -3.93 -14.83 -2.69
N THR A 4 -3.59 -16.13 -2.65
CA THR A 4 -3.23 -16.81 -1.40
C THR A 4 -1.84 -16.39 -0.93
N ILE A 5 -0.90 -16.16 -1.86
CA ILE A 5 0.44 -15.64 -1.55
C ILE A 5 0.35 -14.20 -1.02
N ASP A 6 -0.55 -13.37 -1.56
CA ASP A 6 -0.74 -11.98 -1.11
C ASP A 6 -1.26 -11.91 0.34
N LEU A 7 -2.21 -12.78 0.70
CA LEU A 7 -2.74 -12.86 2.07
C LEU A 7 -1.69 -13.38 3.07
N GLU A 8 -0.87 -14.34 2.66
CA GLU A 8 0.22 -14.84 3.50
C GLU A 8 1.34 -13.79 3.68
N LEU A 9 1.65 -13.05 2.62
CA LEU A 9 2.64 -11.96 2.66
C LEU A 9 2.19 -10.84 3.59
N THR A 10 0.94 -10.38 3.45
CA THR A 10 0.36 -9.34 4.33
C THR A 10 0.27 -9.80 5.79
N ARG A 11 -0.13 -11.05 6.03
CA ARG A 11 -0.12 -11.63 7.39
C ARG A 11 1.28 -11.67 7.98
N ALA A 12 2.28 -12.08 7.20
CA ALA A 12 3.67 -12.13 7.66
C ALA A 12 4.23 -10.72 7.97
N GLU A 13 3.83 -9.71 7.22
CA GLU A 13 4.20 -8.31 7.48
C GLU A 13 3.62 -7.80 8.80
N VAL A 14 2.32 -8.06 9.06
CA VAL A 14 1.67 -7.70 10.32
C VAL A 14 2.35 -8.38 11.51
N GLU A 15 2.65 -9.68 11.42
CA GLU A 15 3.33 -10.43 12.50
C GLU A 15 4.71 -9.83 12.85
N VAL A 16 5.47 -9.33 11.87
CA VAL A 16 6.75 -8.65 12.13
C VAL A 16 6.55 -7.31 12.82
N ILE A 17 5.56 -6.52 12.40
CA ILE A 17 5.24 -5.22 13.01
C ILE A 17 4.82 -5.40 14.47
N GLU A 18 4.00 -6.41 14.76
CA GLU A 18 3.57 -6.72 16.12
C GLU A 18 4.75 -7.11 17.03
N LEU A 19 5.69 -7.93 16.53
CA LEU A 19 6.89 -8.30 17.29
C LEU A 19 7.81 -7.10 17.53
N GLU A 20 7.97 -6.21 16.55
CA GLU A 20 8.72 -4.96 16.70
C GLU A 20 8.07 -4.02 17.71
N ALA A 21 6.75 -3.90 17.69
CA ALA A 21 6.00 -3.11 18.67
C ALA A 21 6.14 -3.69 20.08
N ARG A 22 6.05 -5.02 20.24
CA ARG A 22 6.30 -5.70 21.52
C ARG A 22 7.69 -5.40 22.03
N LEU A 23 8.72 -5.54 21.19
CA LEU A 23 10.11 -5.27 21.57
C LEU A 23 10.32 -3.85 22.10
N ARG A 24 9.59 -2.85 21.59
CA ARG A 24 9.65 -1.45 22.08
C ARG A 24 9.09 -1.27 23.48
N VAL A 25 8.13 -2.11 23.89
CA VAL A 25 7.48 -2.05 25.20
C VAL A 25 7.96 -3.14 26.16
N VAL A 26 8.96 -3.93 25.77
CA VAL A 26 9.56 -4.96 26.65
C VAL A 26 10.19 -4.27 27.87
N PRO A 27 9.90 -4.74 29.09
CA PRO A 27 10.57 -4.27 30.28
C PRO A 27 12.08 -4.51 30.18
N MET A 28 12.89 -3.50 30.53
CA MET A 28 14.36 -3.58 30.42
C MET A 28 14.99 -4.70 31.25
N ASN A 29 14.30 -5.17 32.28
CA ASN A 29 14.79 -6.22 33.17
C ASN A 29 14.63 -7.64 32.59
N ASP A 30 13.78 -7.82 31.58
CA ASP A 30 13.50 -9.13 31.00
C ASP A 30 14.30 -9.35 29.72
N THR A 31 15.59 -9.63 29.91
CA THR A 31 16.53 -9.87 28.81
C THR A 31 16.19 -11.14 28.03
N GLN A 32 15.71 -12.19 28.70
CA GLN A 32 15.28 -13.45 28.08
C GLN A 32 14.10 -13.24 27.13
N LEU A 33 13.08 -12.48 27.55
CA LEU A 33 11.97 -12.11 26.69
C LEU A 33 12.45 -11.24 25.51
N SER A 34 13.35 -10.29 25.76
CA SER A 34 13.90 -9.44 24.70
C SER A 34 14.66 -10.26 23.64
N ASP A 35 15.43 -11.26 24.06
CA ASP A 35 16.24 -12.09 23.16
C ASP A 35 15.39 -13.13 22.43
N ALA A 36 14.39 -13.71 23.10
CA ALA A 36 13.39 -14.55 22.46
C ALA A 36 12.60 -13.80 21.38
N LEU A 37 12.20 -12.55 21.66
CA LEU A 37 11.50 -11.70 20.69
C LEU A 37 12.40 -11.29 19.52
N LYS A 38 13.68 -10.96 19.75
CA LYS A 38 14.64 -10.70 18.67
C LYS A 38 14.86 -11.94 17.79
N ALA A 39 15.01 -13.12 18.38
CA ALA A 39 15.18 -14.37 17.66
C ALA A 39 13.93 -14.71 16.82
N ALA A 40 12.75 -14.56 17.41
CA ALA A 40 11.48 -14.75 16.70
C ALA A 40 11.33 -13.74 15.53
N LEU A 41 11.68 -12.47 15.76
CA LEU A 41 11.66 -11.42 14.75
C LEU A 41 12.61 -11.75 13.58
N ALA A 42 13.83 -12.23 13.86
CA ALA A 42 14.78 -12.63 12.84
C ALA A 42 14.23 -13.78 11.95
N ALA A 43 13.69 -14.83 12.58
CA ALA A 43 13.07 -15.94 11.85
C ALA A 43 11.87 -15.51 10.99
N LYS A 44 11.05 -14.58 11.49
CA LYS A 44 9.89 -14.04 10.75
C LYS A 44 10.33 -13.15 9.58
N LYS A 45 11.38 -12.35 9.73
CA LYS A 45 11.96 -11.55 8.63
C LYS A 45 12.52 -12.44 7.53
N GLU A 46 13.17 -13.56 7.87
CA GLU A 46 13.64 -14.53 6.89
C GLU A 46 12.48 -15.14 6.09
N ARG A 47 11.41 -15.56 6.78
CA ARG A 47 10.20 -16.09 6.12
C ARG A 47 9.56 -15.05 5.20
N LEU A 48 9.45 -13.81 5.65
CA LEU A 48 8.87 -12.71 4.86
C LEU A 48 9.72 -12.39 3.64
N ALA A 49 11.06 -12.45 3.74
CA ALA A 49 11.93 -12.32 2.57
C ALA A 49 11.67 -13.42 1.53
N LYS A 50 11.51 -14.68 1.96
CA LYS A 50 11.14 -15.80 1.08
C LYS A 50 9.75 -15.60 0.43
N LEU A 51 8.77 -15.10 1.18
CA LEU A 51 7.45 -14.79 0.62
C LEU A 51 7.51 -13.65 -0.40
N ARG A 52 8.32 -12.62 -0.16
CA ARG A 52 8.54 -11.52 -1.11
C ARG A 52 9.18 -11.99 -2.41
N THR A 53 10.16 -12.89 -2.34
CA THR A 53 10.80 -13.44 -3.55
C THR A 53 9.82 -14.30 -4.34
N LEU A 54 9.03 -15.15 -3.67
CA LEU A 54 7.97 -15.95 -4.30
C LEU A 54 6.90 -15.08 -4.95
N HIS A 55 6.43 -14.03 -4.26
CA HIS A 55 5.47 -13.07 -4.79
C HIS A 55 6.04 -12.33 -6.03
N ALA A 56 7.30 -11.89 -5.96
CA ALA A 56 7.95 -11.25 -7.10
C ALA A 56 8.12 -12.21 -8.29
N ALA A 57 8.44 -13.49 -8.05
CA ALA A 57 8.56 -14.51 -9.09
C ALA A 57 7.20 -14.83 -9.73
N ALA A 58 6.14 -14.95 -8.93
CA ALA A 58 4.77 -15.13 -9.43
C ALA A 58 4.29 -13.93 -10.28
N GLY A 59 4.78 -12.72 -9.99
CA GLY A 59 4.50 -11.52 -10.78
C GLY A 59 5.24 -11.45 -12.12
N ARG A 60 6.37 -12.14 -12.29
CA ARG A 60 7.17 -12.14 -13.54
C ARG A 60 6.57 -13.04 -14.62
N GLN A 61 6.04 -14.20 -14.25
CA GLN A 61 5.36 -15.12 -15.19
C GLN A 61 4.16 -14.47 -15.91
N ASN A 62 3.57 -13.42 -15.33
CA ASN A 62 2.48 -12.65 -15.96
C ASN A 62 2.95 -11.41 -16.74
N ARG A 63 4.25 -11.03 -16.69
CA ARG A 63 4.79 -9.90 -17.47
C ARG A 63 5.44 -10.34 -18.78
N ASP A 64 6.04 -11.53 -18.81
CA ASP A 64 6.67 -12.04 -20.04
C ASP A 64 5.64 -12.43 -21.12
N ALA A 65 4.35 -12.48 -20.78
CA ALA A 65 3.23 -12.58 -21.73
C ALA A 65 2.66 -11.20 -22.16
N ALA A 66 3.20 -10.09 -21.66
CA ALA A 66 2.68 -8.73 -21.85
C ALA A 66 3.67 -7.75 -22.48
N ASP A 67 4.85 -8.20 -22.92
CA ASP A 67 5.80 -7.39 -23.71
C ASP A 67 5.47 -7.42 -25.22
N GLY A 68 4.20 -7.15 -25.54
CA GLY A 68 3.71 -7.13 -26.92
C GLY A 68 2.53 -6.19 -27.20
N ASP A 69 2.04 -5.40 -26.23
CA ASP A 69 1.01 -4.37 -26.51
C ASP A 69 1.00 -3.25 -25.45
N ALA A 70 2.05 -2.42 -25.45
CA ALA A 70 2.11 -1.20 -24.64
C ALA A 70 1.21 -0.06 -25.16
N ALA A 71 0.22 -0.34 -26.02
CA ALA A 71 -0.66 0.67 -26.61
C ALA A 71 -2.09 0.70 -26.03
N LYS A 72 -2.46 -0.17 -25.07
CA LYS A 72 -3.84 -0.25 -24.55
C LYS A 72 -3.96 -0.45 -23.05
N LYS A 73 -3.35 0.41 -22.24
CA LYS A 73 -3.83 0.61 -20.86
C LYS A 73 -4.99 1.62 -20.91
N PRO A 74 -6.25 1.22 -20.67
CA PRO A 74 -7.32 2.20 -20.50
C PRO A 74 -6.95 3.05 -19.28
N LEU A 75 -6.83 4.37 -19.49
CA LEU A 75 -6.70 5.30 -18.38
C LEU A 75 -7.85 5.03 -17.38
N PRO A 76 -7.61 5.09 -16.07
CA PRO A 76 -8.68 4.88 -15.09
C PRO A 76 -9.84 5.84 -15.39
N LEU A 77 -11.08 5.37 -15.29
CA LEU A 77 -12.32 6.08 -15.65
C LEU A 77 -12.47 7.49 -15.03
N HIS A 78 -11.61 7.84 -14.08
CA HIS A 78 -11.60 9.12 -13.36
C HIS A 78 -10.49 10.07 -13.82
N ALA A 79 -9.64 9.67 -14.76
CA ALA A 79 -8.57 10.49 -15.34
C ALA A 79 -9.07 11.41 -16.48
N THR A 80 -10.33 11.32 -16.87
CA THR A 80 -10.96 12.30 -17.77
C THR A 80 -11.18 13.60 -16.99
N ARG A 81 -10.52 14.67 -17.46
CA ARG A 81 -10.60 16.03 -16.91
C ARG A 81 -12.05 16.38 -16.59
N ARG A 82 -12.37 16.57 -15.30
CA ARG A 82 -13.68 17.08 -14.88
C ARG A 82 -13.92 18.42 -15.58
N ALA A 83 -15.05 18.54 -16.28
CA ALA A 83 -15.46 19.83 -16.84
C ALA A 83 -15.58 20.85 -15.69
N PRO A 84 -15.05 22.08 -15.84
CA PRO A 84 -15.09 23.06 -14.76
C PRO A 84 -16.55 23.35 -14.40
N LEU A 85 -16.86 23.23 -13.11
CA LEU A 85 -18.19 23.51 -12.55
C LEU A 85 -18.57 24.93 -12.97
N LYS A 86 -19.59 25.07 -13.84
CA LYS A 86 -20.19 26.35 -14.21
C LYS A 86 -20.85 26.92 -12.95
N ARG A 87 -20.07 27.57 -12.09
CA ARG A 87 -20.58 28.35 -10.97
C ARG A 87 -21.23 29.60 -11.58
N SER A 88 -22.54 29.57 -11.78
CA SER A 88 -23.31 30.80 -11.93
C SER A 88 -23.32 31.48 -10.57
N VAL A 89 -22.32 32.32 -10.31
CA VAL A 89 -22.39 33.24 -9.17
C VAL A 89 -23.47 34.27 -9.53
N PRO A 90 -24.54 34.43 -8.74
CA PRO A 90 -25.51 35.48 -8.98
C PRO A 90 -24.79 36.83 -8.90
N GLN A 91 -24.68 37.55 -10.03
CA GLN A 91 -24.17 38.91 -9.98
C GLN A 91 -25.20 39.79 -9.27
N ARG A 92 -24.77 40.44 -8.19
CA ARG A 92 -25.55 41.46 -7.49
C ARG A 92 -25.89 42.58 -8.49
N PRO A 93 -27.18 42.93 -8.68
CA PRO A 93 -27.53 44.02 -9.58
C PRO A 93 -26.91 45.33 -9.06
N LYS A 94 -26.26 46.10 -9.95
CA LYS A 94 -25.71 47.41 -9.60
C LYS A 94 -26.86 48.37 -9.30
N ALA A 95 -26.75 49.09 -8.18
CA ALA A 95 -27.70 50.15 -7.84
C ALA A 95 -27.67 51.24 -8.92
N LYS A 96 -28.85 51.74 -9.30
CA LYS A 96 -28.98 52.89 -10.21
C LYS A 96 -28.31 54.09 -9.55
N SER A 97 -27.27 54.64 -10.18
CA SER A 97 -26.75 55.95 -9.81
C SER A 97 -27.82 56.99 -10.17
N ALA A 98 -28.43 57.60 -9.16
CA ALA A 98 -29.26 58.77 -9.35
C ALA A 98 -28.35 60.01 -9.44
N LYS A 99 -28.31 60.63 -10.62
CA LYS A 99 -28.25 62.07 -10.78
C LYS A 99 -28.75 62.46 -12.16
#